data_AF-A0A0C3KBY3-F1
#
_entry.id   AF-A0A0C3KBY3-F1
#
_cell.length_a   1.000
_cell.length_b   1.000
_cell.length_c   1.000
_cell.angle_alpha   90.00
_cell.angle_beta   90.00
_cell.angle_gamma   90.00
#
_symmetry.space_group_name_H-M   'P 1'
#
loop_
_entity.id
_entity.type
_entity.pdbx_description
1 polymer ?
#
loop_
_entity_poly.entity_id
_entity_poly.type
_entity_poly.pdbx_seq_one_letter_code
_entity_poly.pdbx_strand_id
1 'polypeptide(L)' 'MHQREKLQSCYQNLKTVKNYLHELNEIWNMIREMNECTKVHKFWSGLCRELQHDLWKEKLNPKISMLKKVIASVEILKI' A
#
# COMPACT_ATOMS: atom_id res chain seq x y z
N MET A 1 -4.05 -21.03 2.25
CA MET A 1 -2.71 -20.65 1.72
C MET A 1 -2.81 -19.54 0.65
N HIS A 2 -3.74 -19.63 -0.31
CA HIS A 2 -3.78 -18.77 -1.51
C HIS A 2 -3.80 -17.23 -1.32
N GLN A 3 -4.53 -16.69 -0.34
CA GLN A 3 -4.69 -15.23 -0.21
C GLN A 3 -3.42 -14.49 0.23
N ARG A 4 -2.60 -15.13 1.07
CA ARG A 4 -1.32 -14.54 1.51
C ARG A 4 -0.30 -14.51 0.38
N GLU A 5 -0.28 -15.52 -0.47
CA GLU A 5 0.57 -15.57 -1.67
C GLU A 5 0.16 -14.48 -2.67
N LYS A 6 -1.16 -14.34 -2.91
CA LYS A 6 -1.72 -13.26 -3.74
C LYS A 6 -1.37 -11.87 -3.20
N LEU A 7 -1.36 -11.70 -1.88
CA LEU A 7 -0.92 -10.46 -1.23
C LEU A 7 0.56 -10.18 -1.52
N GLN A 8 1.43 -11.20 -1.46
CA GLN A 8 2.86 -11.03 -1.72
C GLN A 8 3.14 -10.64 -3.18
N SER A 9 2.40 -11.20 -4.14
CA SER A 9 2.56 -10.89 -5.56
C SER A 9 1.81 -9.63 -6.05
N CYS A 10 1.05 -8.95 -5.19
CA CYS A 10 0.32 -7.73 -5.54
C CYS A 10 1.23 -6.49 -5.48
N TYR A 11 1.40 -5.82 -6.62
CA TYR A 11 2.22 -4.61 -6.79
C TYR A 11 1.48 -3.59 -7.65
N GLN A 12 1.79 -2.31 -7.46
CA GLN A 12 1.25 -1.23 -8.28
C GLN A 12 1.68 -1.40 -9.74
N ASN A 13 2.99 -1.57 -10.00
CA ASN A 13 3.54 -1.68 -11.35
C ASN A 13 2.94 -0.61 -12.30
N LEU A 14 2.38 -1.05 -13.43
CA LEU A 14 1.73 -0.21 -14.44
C LEU A 14 0.29 0.23 -14.06
N LYS A 15 -0.23 -0.22 -12.92
CA LYS A 15 -1.57 0.13 -12.44
C LYS A 15 -1.56 1.54 -11.83
N THR A 16 -2.73 2.17 -11.86
CA THR A 16 -2.98 3.37 -11.05
C THR A 16 -2.93 3.01 -9.56
N VAL A 17 -2.65 3.98 -8.68
CA VAL A 17 -2.65 3.72 -7.23
C VAL A 17 -4.03 3.30 -6.75
N LYS A 18 -5.08 3.90 -7.33
CA LYS A 18 -6.47 3.54 -7.03
C LYS A 18 -6.78 2.07 -7.35
N ASN A 19 -6.37 1.59 -8.53
CA ASN A 19 -6.60 0.18 -8.90
C ASN A 19 -5.79 -0.76 -8.02
N TYR A 20 -4.54 -0.39 -7.71
CA TYR A 20 -3.69 -1.15 -6.81
C TYR A 20 -4.29 -1.24 -5.39
N LEU A 21 -4.75 -0.11 -4.84
CA LEU A 21 -5.39 -0.05 -3.53
C LEU A 21 -6.69 -0.84 -3.49
N HIS A 22 -7.49 -0.80 -4.56
CA HIS A 22 -8.70 -1.60 -4.67
C HIS A 22 -8.40 -3.10 -4.58
N GLU A 23 -7.41 -3.59 -5.33
CA GLU A 23 -7.00 -5.01 -5.25
C GLU A 23 -6.49 -5.40 -3.86
N LEU A 24 -5.73 -4.52 -3.20
CA LEU A 24 -5.28 -4.76 -1.83
C LEU A 24 -6.44 -4.83 -0.84
N ASN A 25 -7.42 -3.92 -0.94
CA ASN A 25 -8.60 -3.94 -0.09
C ASN A 25 -9.40 -5.23 -0.25
N GLU A 26 -9.56 -5.73 -1.48
CA GLU A 26 -10.22 -7.02 -1.72
C GLU A 26 -9.48 -8.17 -1.02
N ILE A 27 -8.14 -8.21 -1.11
CA ILE A 27 -7.34 -9.24 -0.44
C ILE A 27 -7.40 -9.08 1.08
N TRP A 28 -7.35 -7.85 1.61
CA TRP A 28 -7.46 -7.58 3.05
C TRP A 28 -8.84 -7.95 3.59
N ASN A 29 -9.92 -7.70 2.85
CA ASN A 29 -11.28 -8.11 3.23
C ASN A 29 -11.40 -9.64 3.31
N MET A 30 -10.70 -10.37 2.45
CA MET A 30 -10.63 -11.84 2.53
C MET A 30 -9.80 -12.32 3.73
N ILE A 31 -8.81 -11.53 4.18
CA ILE A 31 -7.98 -11.82 5.35
C ILE A 31 -8.58 -11.09 6.57
N ARG A 32 -9.57 -11.73 7.22
CA ARG A 32 -10.34 -11.17 8.35
C ARG A 32 -9.55 -10.38 9.39
N GLU A 33 -8.35 -10.84 9.76
CA GLU A 33 -7.48 -10.13 10.69
C GLU A 33 -6.11 -9.89 10.05
N MET A 34 -5.80 -8.61 9.82
CA MET A 34 -4.47 -8.21 9.39
C MET A 34 -4.04 -6.94 10.12
N ASN A 35 -2.83 -7.01 10.69
CA ASN A 35 -2.22 -5.89 11.40
C ASN A 35 -2.10 -4.68 10.46
N GLU A 36 -2.46 -3.50 10.97
CA GLU A 36 -2.36 -2.23 10.25
C GLU A 36 -0.92 -1.96 9.78
N CYS A 37 0.08 -2.27 10.62
CA CYS A 37 1.49 -2.13 10.23
C CYS A 37 1.84 -3.00 9.01
N THR A 38 1.27 -4.20 8.92
CA THR A 38 1.44 -5.08 7.77
C THR A 38 0.76 -4.53 6.53
N LYS A 39 -0.42 -3.91 6.66
CA LYS A 39 -1.09 -3.23 5.54
C LYS A 39 -0.24 -2.08 5.01
N VAL A 40 0.25 -1.23 5.91
CA VAL A 40 1.09 -0.08 5.55
C VAL A 40 2.36 -0.55 4.85
N HIS A 41 3.05 -1.53 5.44
CA HIS A 41 4.28 -2.06 4.86
C HIS A 41 4.03 -2.64 3.47
N LYS A 42 2.98 -3.45 3.30
CA LYS A 42 2.66 -4.08 2.02
C LYS A 42 2.24 -3.06 0.95
N PHE A 43 1.40 -2.09 1.32
CA PHE A 43 1.00 -1.00 0.43
C PHE A 43 2.24 -0.23 -0.03
N TRP A 44 3.05 0.25 0.92
CA TRP A 44 4.25 1.03 0.64
C TRP A 44 5.24 0.27 -0.24
N SER A 45 5.61 -0.96 0.14
CA SER A 45 6.61 -1.75 -0.60
C SER A 45 6.15 -2.10 -2.01
N GLY A 46 4.84 -2.12 -2.25
CA GLY A 46 4.27 -2.43 -3.55
C GLY A 46 4.09 -1.24 -4.49
N LEU A 47 4.28 0.00 -4.01
CA LEU A 47 4.28 1.20 -4.86
C LEU A 47 5.53 1.25 -5.76
N CYS A 48 5.48 2.06 -6.83
CA CYS A 48 6.69 2.34 -7.62
C CYS A 48 7.72 3.12 -6.78
N ARG A 49 9.01 3.00 -7.14
CA ARG A 49 10.13 3.58 -6.36
C ARG A 49 10.03 5.10 -6.19
N GLU A 50 9.51 5.80 -7.19
CA GLU A 50 9.32 7.26 -7.16
C GLU A 50 8.37 7.67 -6.02
N LEU A 51 7.20 7.04 -5.95
CA LEU A 51 6.24 7.31 -4.87
C LEU A 51 6.78 6.90 -3.51
N GLN A 52 7.50 5.77 -3.42
CA GLN A 52 8.13 5.39 -2.16
C GLN A 52 9.11 6.46 -1.67
N HIS A 53 9.89 7.03 -2.58
CA HIS A 53 10.85 8.10 -2.28
C HIS A 53 10.14 9.41 -1.88
N ASP A 54 9.06 9.78 -2.57
CA ASP A 54 8.32 10.99 -2.23
C ASP A 54 7.59 10.87 -0.88
N LEU A 55 7.09 9.69 -0.53
CA LEU A 55 6.56 9.44 0.82
C LEU A 55 7.62 9.61 1.92
N TRP A 56 8.88 9.26 1.64
CA TRP A 56 9.98 9.55 2.57
C TRP A 56 10.24 11.05 2.71
N LYS A 57 10.16 11.83 1.62
CA LYS A 57 10.27 13.30 1.67
C LYS A 57 9.17 13.93 2.51
N GLU A 58 7.96 13.38 2.44
CA GLU A 58 6.80 13.77 3.28
C GLU A 58 6.93 13.34 4.75
N LYS A 59 8.09 12.81 5.16
CA LYS A 59 8.39 12.34 6.52
C LYS A 59 7.41 11.25 6.99
N LEU A 60 6.81 10.51 6.06
CA LEU A 60 6.05 9.32 6.39
C LEU A 60 6.99 8.14 6.63
N ASN A 61 6.51 7.17 7.40
CA ASN A 61 7.29 6.00 7.76
C ASN A 61 6.39 4.76 7.81
N PRO A 62 6.72 3.68 7.07
CA PRO A 62 5.87 2.51 6.95
C PRO A 62 5.67 1.71 8.25
N LYS A 63 6.47 1.97 9.30
CA LYS A 63 6.36 1.29 10.61
C LYS A 63 5.45 2.01 11.61
N ILE A 64 5.23 3.32 11.45
CA ILE A 64 4.53 4.16 12.44
C ILE A 64 3.40 4.99 11.84
N SER A 65 3.41 5.22 10.53
CA SER A 65 2.37 6.01 9.86
C SER A 65 1.12 5.17 9.67
N MET A 66 -0.05 5.79 9.90
CA MET A 66 -1.34 5.17 9.62
C MET A 66 -1.55 4.98 8.12
N LEU A 67 -2.16 3.85 7.74
CA LEU A 67 -2.43 3.52 6.34
C LEU A 67 -3.22 4.61 5.63
N LYS A 68 -4.27 5.14 6.27
CA LYS A 68 -5.08 6.24 5.73
C LYS A 68 -4.24 7.46 5.38
N LYS A 69 -3.25 7.82 6.23
CA LYS A 69 -2.36 8.95 5.98
C LYS A 69 -1.44 8.68 4.80
N VAL A 70 -0.88 7.47 4.71
CA VAL A 70 -0.01 7.08 3.60
C VAL A 70 -0.79 7.09 2.28
N ILE A 71 -2.01 6.54 2.25
CA ILE A 71 -2.89 6.55 1.07
C ILE A 71 -3.16 7.99 0.62
N ALA A 72 -3.59 8.86 1.52
CA ALA A 72 -3.90 10.25 1.21
C ALA A 72 -2.70 10.99 0.60
N SER A 73 -1.49 10.79 1.15
CA SER A 73 -0.27 11.37 0.57
C SER A 73 0.04 10.84 -0.83
N VAL A 74 -0.13 9.54 -1.08
CA VAL A 74 0.09 8.99 -2.43
C VAL A 74 -0.93 9.54 -3.44
N GLU A 75 -2.19 9.71 -3.05
CA GLU A 75 -3.22 10.28 -3.91
C GLU A 75 -2.92 11.72 -4.31
N ILE A 76 -2.35 12.52 -3.40
CA ILE A 76 -1.90 13.90 -3.67
C ILE A 76 -0.68 13.92 -4.60
N LEU A 77 0.31 13.04 -4.37
CA LEU A 77 1.55 12.99 -5.15
C LEU A 77 1.36 12.52 -6.61
N LYS A 78 0.19 11.96 -6.95
CA LYS A 78 -0.16 11.49 -8.30
C LYS A 78 -0.94 12.52 -9.13
N ILE A 79 -1.19 13.72 -8.59
CA ILE A 79 -1.72 14.88 -9.31
C ILE A 79 -0.57 15.56 -10.05
#